data_AF-A0A1L0BNQ8-F1
#
_entry.id   AF-A0A1L0BNQ8-F1
#
_cell.length_a   1.000
_cell.length_b   1.000
_cell.length_c   1.000
_cell.angle_alpha   90.00
_cell.angle_beta   90.00
_cell.angle_gamma   90.00
#
_symmetry.space_group_name_H-M   'P 1'
#
loop_
_entity.id
_entity.type
_entity.pdbx_description
1 polymer ?
#
loop_
_entity_poly.entity_id
_entity_poly.type
_entity_poly.pdbx_seq_one_letter_code
_entity_poly.pdbx_strand_id
1 'polypeptide(L)'
;MTDSMSMSLMESSSPEKVIINDYKLAFKFFVNKDFGKSYAIVLKLHDHAYKNFELGTLSEEYFIKIVTLYLTEVGLLINPRDSSNAYALPRAEKKVLMDNLEQGVYLDNLYKTYGDIAKIPLELLFQVFLVNYTCQNLVGKEHPPLAKHFRKVYSLLDFQSNVHDKYLKRWVDMYVFNVLPDAEDFTTALRIAEENPLVDTAKAKVKLDELEQLKKQEKKVREKKAKELQSMEAKRLEHENATKRKAKDESDLKFKSLKQIRQERERDENKRRQDASPTSASHSFTFDQLKARLEYLINASSKIVQKNSPVILIAIVLTFIVTRFLRTRRINLREKILETLRMAFKVTYL
;
A
#
# COMPACT_ATOMS: atom_id res chain seq x y z
N MET A 1 -30.51 61.22 43.72
CA MET A 1 -29.27 60.47 43.49
C MET A 1 -29.60 59.01 43.74
N THR A 2 -29.93 58.29 42.66
CA THR A 2 -30.38 56.89 42.71
C THR A 2 -29.39 56.07 41.90
N ASP A 3 -28.92 55.02 42.54
CA ASP A 3 -27.92 54.06 42.10
C ASP A 3 -28.15 53.53 40.70
N SER A 4 -27.12 53.69 39.87
CA SER A 4 -26.88 52.92 38.66
C SER A 4 -26.49 51.49 39.05
N MET A 5 -27.48 50.65 39.34
CA MET A 5 -27.27 49.21 39.45
C MET A 5 -27.13 48.62 38.04
N SER A 6 -25.90 48.22 37.75
CA SER A 6 -25.48 47.39 36.63
C SER A 6 -26.41 46.18 36.45
N MET A 7 -27.27 46.21 35.44
CA MET A 7 -27.72 44.97 34.81
C MET A 7 -26.55 44.45 33.97
N SER A 8 -25.74 43.58 34.58
CA SER A 8 -24.91 42.67 33.81
C SER A 8 -25.86 41.88 32.91
N LEU A 9 -25.80 42.18 31.62
CA LEU A 9 -26.27 41.30 30.56
C LEU A 9 -25.64 39.92 30.81
N MET A 10 -26.41 39.03 31.44
CA MET A 10 -26.19 37.60 31.29
C MET A 10 -26.40 37.32 29.80
N GLU A 11 -25.32 37.34 29.02
CA GLU A 11 -25.26 36.66 27.74
C GLU A 11 -25.52 35.18 28.02
N SER A 12 -26.79 34.77 27.99
CA SER A 12 -27.16 33.37 27.85
C SER A 12 -26.52 32.90 26.54
N SER A 13 -25.47 32.09 26.64
CA SER A 13 -24.76 31.52 25.50
C SER A 13 -25.77 30.76 24.63
N SER A 14 -26.19 31.35 23.52
CA SER A 14 -27.07 30.66 22.58
C SER A 14 -26.35 29.38 22.10
N PRO A 15 -27.07 28.26 21.96
CA PRO A 15 -26.48 26.99 21.54
C PRO A 15 -25.67 27.12 20.24
N GLU A 16 -26.11 28.02 19.35
CA GLU A 16 -25.40 28.38 18.13
C GLU A 16 -24.01 28.99 18.36
N LYS A 17 -23.86 29.92 19.32
CA LYS A 17 -22.55 30.55 19.64
C LYS A 17 -21.53 29.50 20.09
N VAL A 18 -21.96 28.50 20.84
CA VAL A 18 -21.11 27.39 21.30
C VAL A 18 -20.65 26.54 20.11
N ILE A 19 -21.58 26.13 19.24
CA ILE A 19 -21.29 25.35 18.03
C ILE A 19 -20.30 26.09 17.13
N ILE A 20 -20.49 27.40 16.92
CA ILE A 20 -19.60 28.23 16.11
C ILE A 20 -18.19 28.31 16.71
N ASN A 21 -18.08 28.45 18.03
CA ASN A 21 -16.78 28.54 18.70
C ASN A 21 -16.02 27.20 18.62
N ASP A 22 -16.72 26.09 18.82
CA ASP A 22 -16.14 24.75 18.68
C ASP A 22 -15.71 24.49 17.23
N TYR A 23 -16.49 24.92 16.24
CA TYR A 23 -16.10 24.85 14.82
C TYR A 23 -14.83 25.64 14.55
N LYS A 24 -14.74 26.89 15.03
CA LYS A 24 -13.53 27.73 14.88
C LYS A 24 -12.31 27.08 15.53
N LEU A 25 -12.50 26.43 16.68
CA LEU A 25 -11.45 25.72 17.38
C LEU A 25 -10.98 24.48 16.61
N ALA A 26 -11.90 23.66 16.11
CA ALA A 26 -11.60 22.51 15.24
C ALA A 26 -10.83 22.98 14.00
N PHE A 27 -11.36 23.98 13.28
CA PHE A 27 -10.72 24.54 12.09
C PHE A 27 -9.29 25.06 12.38
N LYS A 28 -9.08 25.70 13.54
CA LYS A 28 -7.73 26.12 13.96
C LYS A 28 -6.78 24.93 14.14
N PHE A 29 -7.22 23.84 14.77
CA PHE A 29 -6.42 22.62 14.89
C PHE A 29 -6.14 21.98 13.53
N PHE A 30 -7.14 21.94 12.64
CA PHE A 30 -7.00 21.45 11.28
C PHE A 30 -5.92 22.21 10.50
N VAL A 31 -5.98 23.56 10.49
CA VAL A 31 -4.99 24.40 9.81
C VAL A 31 -3.58 24.21 10.38
N ASN A 32 -3.47 23.98 11.68
CA ASN A 32 -2.21 23.67 12.36
C ASN A 32 -1.76 22.21 12.16
N LYS A 33 -2.48 21.41 11.37
CA LYS A 33 -2.21 19.98 11.11
C LYS A 33 -2.29 19.09 12.36
N ASP A 34 -2.97 19.55 13.42
CA ASP A 34 -3.30 18.73 14.60
C ASP A 34 -4.63 18.00 14.33
N PHE A 35 -4.57 17.03 13.41
CA PHE A 35 -5.76 16.31 12.93
C PHE A 35 -6.44 15.50 14.03
N GLY A 36 -5.71 15.01 15.03
CA GLY A 36 -6.30 14.25 16.13
C GLY A 36 -7.23 15.09 17.00
N LYS A 37 -6.81 16.30 17.37
CA LYS A 37 -7.65 17.23 18.13
C LYS A 37 -8.78 17.80 17.28
N SER A 38 -8.51 18.13 16.03
CA SER A 38 -9.53 18.63 15.10
C SER A 38 -10.65 17.60 14.93
N TYR A 39 -10.27 16.35 14.65
CA TYR A 39 -11.22 15.27 14.39
C TYR A 39 -12.10 14.97 15.61
N ALA A 40 -11.50 14.93 16.80
CA ALA A 40 -12.24 14.69 18.04
C ALA A 40 -13.32 15.74 18.32
N ILE A 41 -13.09 17.00 17.92
CA ILE A 41 -14.06 18.09 18.08
C ILE A 41 -15.10 18.02 16.95
N VAL A 42 -14.66 17.94 15.69
CA VAL A 42 -15.56 18.01 14.54
C VAL A 42 -16.47 16.79 14.43
N LEU A 43 -16.04 15.61 14.90
CA LEU A 43 -16.89 14.42 14.98
C LEU A 43 -18.11 14.66 15.87
N LYS A 44 -17.92 15.28 17.04
CA LYS A 44 -19.03 15.63 17.94
C LYS A 44 -19.92 16.72 17.35
N LEU A 45 -19.29 17.72 16.72
CA LEU A 45 -20.02 18.81 16.08
C LEU A 45 -20.85 18.34 14.91
N HIS A 46 -20.38 17.36 14.13
CA HIS A 46 -21.09 16.84 12.98
C HIS A 46 -22.48 16.33 13.39
N ASP A 47 -22.56 15.46 14.40
CA ASP A 47 -23.84 14.91 14.87
C ASP A 47 -24.76 15.98 15.46
N HIS A 48 -24.19 16.98 16.12
CA HIS A 48 -24.94 18.11 16.65
C HIS A 48 -25.42 19.04 15.53
N ALA A 49 -24.65 19.22 14.46
CA ALA A 49 -24.97 20.12 13.37
C ALA A 49 -26.23 19.69 12.62
N TYR A 50 -26.39 18.40 12.32
CA TYR A 50 -27.62 17.89 11.70
C TYR A 50 -28.86 18.18 12.55
N LYS A 51 -28.80 17.84 13.84
CA LYS A 51 -29.93 18.06 14.77
C LYS A 51 -30.30 19.55 14.89
N ASN A 52 -29.29 20.41 15.06
CA ASN A 52 -29.53 21.85 15.25
C ASN A 52 -29.96 22.55 13.95
N PHE A 53 -29.52 22.06 12.80
CA PHE A 53 -29.96 22.54 11.49
C PHE A 53 -31.42 22.16 11.22
N GLU A 54 -31.82 20.91 11.48
CA GLU A 54 -33.22 20.46 11.37
C GLU A 54 -34.15 21.24 12.30
N LEU A 55 -33.68 21.63 13.49
CA LEU A 55 -34.43 22.47 14.44
C LEU A 55 -34.43 23.97 14.07
N GLY A 56 -33.72 24.38 13.02
CA GLY A 56 -33.61 25.79 12.60
C GLY A 56 -32.79 26.67 13.54
N THR A 57 -32.00 26.07 14.43
CA THR A 57 -31.18 26.78 15.43
C THR A 57 -29.74 27.06 14.97
N LEU A 58 -29.33 26.45 13.86
CA LEU A 58 -28.02 26.64 13.22
C LEU A 58 -28.23 27.14 11.80
N SER A 59 -27.51 28.19 11.41
CA SER A 59 -27.58 28.68 10.03
C SER A 59 -27.00 27.67 9.02
N GLU A 60 -27.54 27.67 7.81
CA GLU A 60 -27.07 26.81 6.72
C GLU A 60 -25.58 27.01 6.42
N GLU A 61 -25.10 28.26 6.48
CA GLU A 61 -23.69 28.58 6.23
C GLU A 61 -22.76 27.83 7.20
N TYR A 62 -23.10 27.77 8.49
CA TYR A 62 -22.29 27.05 9.47
C TYR A 62 -22.47 25.54 9.38
N PHE A 63 -23.67 25.07 9.07
CA PHE A 63 -23.91 23.65 8.78
C PHE A 63 -23.02 23.16 7.65
N ILE A 64 -22.99 23.88 6.51
CA ILE A 64 -22.14 23.54 5.35
C ILE A 64 -20.67 23.48 5.76
N LYS A 65 -20.18 24.47 6.51
CA LYS A 65 -18.77 24.53 6.96
C LYS A 65 -18.38 23.37 7.87
N ILE A 66 -19.24 23.01 8.83
CA ILE A 66 -18.98 21.91 9.77
C ILE A 66 -18.94 20.57 9.02
N VAL A 67 -19.94 20.30 8.17
CA VAL A 67 -20.01 19.03 7.43
C VAL A 67 -18.87 18.93 6.42
N THR A 68 -18.51 20.02 5.74
CA THR A 68 -17.38 20.04 4.80
C THR A 68 -16.05 19.76 5.50
N LEU A 69 -15.81 20.36 6.67
CA LEU A 69 -14.60 20.09 7.47
C LEU A 69 -14.56 18.62 7.90
N TYR A 70 -15.67 18.11 8.43
CA TYR A 70 -15.78 16.71 8.84
C TYR A 70 -15.44 15.76 7.69
N LEU A 71 -16.09 15.92 6.52
CA LEU A 71 -15.85 15.08 5.35
C LEU A 71 -14.40 15.18 4.85
N THR A 72 -13.82 16.38 4.87
CA THR A 72 -12.41 16.58 4.52
C THR A 72 -11.48 15.77 5.43
N GLU A 73 -11.72 15.81 6.74
CA GLU A 73 -10.93 15.04 7.70
C GLU A 73 -11.14 13.53 7.55
N VAL A 74 -12.36 13.07 7.28
CA VAL A 74 -12.64 11.66 6.96
C VAL A 74 -11.79 11.18 5.77
N GLY A 75 -11.75 11.95 4.67
CA GLY A 75 -10.94 11.61 3.51
C GLY A 75 -9.44 11.53 3.83
N LEU A 76 -8.92 12.48 4.61
CA LEU A 76 -7.52 12.52 5.01
C LEU A 76 -7.12 11.38 5.95
N LEU A 77 -7.98 11.03 6.91
CA LEU A 77 -7.69 10.01 7.92
C LEU A 77 -7.85 8.57 7.39
N ILE A 78 -8.76 8.35 6.43
CA ILE A 78 -8.92 7.05 5.78
C ILE A 78 -7.76 6.77 4.82
N ASN A 79 -7.35 7.77 4.04
CA ASN A 79 -6.33 7.65 3.00
C ASN A 79 -5.09 8.52 3.28
N PRO A 80 -4.23 8.15 4.25
CA PRO A 80 -3.02 8.90 4.59
C PRO A 80 -1.94 8.66 3.53
N ARG A 81 -2.10 9.18 2.32
CA ARG A 81 -1.09 9.06 1.25
C ARG A 81 0.14 9.94 1.49
N ASP A 82 -0.01 11.03 2.25
CA ASP A 82 1.01 12.10 2.31
C ASP A 82 1.46 12.50 3.72
N SER A 83 1.03 11.79 4.76
CA SER A 83 1.22 12.26 6.14
C SER A 83 1.94 11.22 7.00
N SER A 84 3.27 11.26 6.93
CA SER A 84 4.18 10.59 7.89
C SER A 84 3.93 11.00 9.36
N ASN A 85 3.20 12.10 9.59
CA ASN A 85 2.76 12.60 10.90
C ASN A 85 1.23 12.63 11.07
N ALA A 86 0.44 11.96 10.23
CA ALA A 86 -1.02 11.93 10.45
C ALA A 86 -1.37 11.11 11.68
N TYR A 87 -2.23 11.69 12.51
CA TYR A 87 -3.01 10.95 13.47
C TYR A 87 -3.63 9.71 12.80
N ALA A 88 -3.29 8.53 13.32
CA ALA A 88 -3.81 7.28 12.81
C ALA A 88 -5.09 6.92 13.57
N LEU A 89 -6.20 6.81 12.85
CA LEU A 89 -7.45 6.34 13.44
C LEU A 89 -7.32 4.91 13.98
N PRO A 90 -8.00 4.60 15.10
CA PRO A 90 -8.21 3.22 15.53
C PRO A 90 -8.80 2.37 14.39
N ARG A 91 -8.36 1.11 14.27
CA ARG A 91 -8.80 0.21 13.18
C ARG A 91 -10.31 0.05 13.11
N ALA A 92 -10.99 -0.01 14.26
CA ALA A 92 -12.43 -0.13 14.35
C ALA A 92 -13.14 1.11 13.78
N GLU A 93 -12.74 2.30 14.20
CA GLU A 93 -13.29 3.56 13.70
C GLU A 93 -13.04 3.73 12.20
N LYS A 94 -11.81 3.44 11.75
CA LYS A 94 -11.47 3.49 10.33
C LYS A 94 -12.38 2.58 9.50
N LYS A 95 -12.66 1.36 9.98
CA LYS A 95 -13.56 0.43 9.30
C LYS A 95 -14.99 0.99 9.22
N VAL A 96 -15.52 1.52 10.33
CA VAL A 96 -16.86 2.12 10.35
C VAL A 96 -16.97 3.28 9.34
N LEU A 97 -15.96 4.15 9.27
CA LEU A 97 -15.99 5.25 8.30
C LEU A 97 -15.92 4.77 6.85
N MET A 98 -15.16 3.70 6.58
CA MET A 98 -15.11 3.07 5.26
C MET A 98 -16.44 2.44 4.90
N ASP A 99 -17.06 1.69 5.82
CA ASP A 99 -18.38 1.07 5.63
C ASP A 99 -19.45 2.15 5.38
N ASN A 100 -19.38 3.29 6.07
CA ASN A 100 -20.28 4.43 5.86
C ASN A 100 -20.11 5.08 4.48
N LEU A 101 -18.87 5.21 3.98
CA LEU A 101 -18.62 5.69 2.62
C LEU A 101 -19.17 4.72 1.58
N GLU A 102 -18.89 3.44 1.79
CA GLU A 102 -19.29 2.34 0.92
C GLU A 102 -20.82 2.26 0.76
N GLN A 103 -21.54 2.38 1.87
CA GLN A 103 -23.01 2.35 1.90
C GLN A 103 -23.67 3.66 1.46
N GLY A 104 -22.91 4.73 1.19
CA GLY A 104 -23.46 6.01 0.78
C GLY A 104 -24.15 6.82 1.89
N VAL A 105 -23.87 6.50 3.16
CA VAL A 105 -24.56 7.08 4.34
C VAL A 105 -24.52 8.61 4.36
N TYR A 106 -23.40 9.22 3.94
CA TYR A 106 -23.26 10.67 3.94
C TYR A 106 -24.19 11.35 2.93
N LEU A 107 -24.37 10.75 1.74
CA LEU A 107 -25.30 11.27 0.74
C LEU A 107 -26.74 11.08 1.21
N ASP A 108 -27.05 9.94 1.80
CA ASP A 108 -28.38 9.64 2.35
C ASP A 108 -28.76 10.59 3.49
N ASN A 109 -27.81 10.95 4.37
CA ASN A 109 -28.05 11.92 5.44
C ASN A 109 -28.35 13.32 4.89
N LEU A 110 -27.62 13.77 3.87
CA LEU A 110 -27.91 15.03 3.20
C LEU A 110 -29.27 14.98 2.49
N TYR A 111 -29.59 13.86 1.83
CA TYR A 111 -30.89 13.66 1.20
C TYR A 111 -32.04 13.71 2.21
N LYS A 112 -31.89 13.10 3.40
CA LYS A 112 -32.88 13.19 4.48
C LYS A 112 -33.06 14.63 4.98
N THR A 113 -31.97 15.38 5.06
CA THR A 113 -31.97 16.75 5.58
C THR A 113 -32.63 17.74 4.61
N TYR A 114 -32.32 17.62 3.31
CA TYR A 114 -32.79 18.56 2.28
C TYR A 114 -34.03 18.06 1.51
N GLY A 115 -34.38 16.79 1.63
CA GLY A 115 -35.50 16.12 0.96
C GLY A 115 -35.28 15.82 -0.53
N ASP A 116 -34.40 16.56 -1.21
CA ASP A 116 -34.10 16.41 -2.64
C ASP A 116 -32.62 16.71 -2.92
N ILE A 117 -32.02 15.96 -3.85
CA ILE A 117 -30.62 16.13 -4.27
C ILE A 117 -30.41 17.52 -4.90
N ALA A 118 -31.38 18.03 -5.65
CA ALA A 118 -31.30 19.35 -6.28
C ALA A 118 -31.26 20.50 -5.26
N LYS A 119 -31.71 20.26 -4.02
CA LYS A 119 -31.69 21.25 -2.93
C LYS A 119 -30.42 21.20 -2.07
N ILE A 120 -29.62 20.13 -2.20
CA ILE A 120 -28.38 20.00 -1.44
C ILE A 120 -27.39 21.06 -1.95
N PRO A 121 -26.77 21.86 -1.06
CA PRO A 121 -25.72 22.79 -1.44
C PRO A 121 -24.61 22.09 -2.23
N LEU A 122 -24.26 22.67 -3.38
CA LEU A 122 -23.28 22.11 -4.33
C LEU A 122 -21.90 21.88 -3.68
N GLU A 123 -21.56 22.66 -2.67
CA GLU A 123 -20.36 22.49 -1.83
C GLU A 123 -20.35 21.14 -1.10
N LEU A 124 -21.45 20.79 -0.43
CA LEU A 124 -21.59 19.53 0.30
C LEU A 124 -21.62 18.35 -0.66
N LEU A 125 -22.36 18.48 -1.75
CA LEU A 125 -22.41 17.48 -2.80
C LEU A 125 -21.02 17.21 -3.36
N PHE A 126 -20.27 18.26 -3.72
CA PHE A 126 -18.89 18.15 -4.18
C PHE A 126 -18.02 17.41 -3.17
N GLN A 127 -18.09 17.79 -1.89
CA GLN A 127 -17.26 17.20 -0.86
C GLN A 127 -17.54 15.71 -0.64
N VAL A 128 -18.82 15.28 -0.62
CA VAL A 128 -19.18 13.86 -0.51
C VAL A 128 -18.58 13.05 -1.66
N PHE A 129 -18.72 13.53 -2.90
CA PHE A 129 -18.17 12.85 -4.06
C PHE A 129 -16.64 12.85 -4.10
N LEU A 130 -16.00 13.93 -3.63
CA LEU A 130 -14.55 14.02 -3.52
C LEU A 130 -14.00 12.99 -2.52
N VAL A 131 -14.62 12.84 -1.35
CA VAL A 131 -14.17 11.85 -0.35
C VAL A 131 -14.34 10.44 -0.88
N ASN A 132 -15.46 10.14 -1.54
CA ASN A 132 -15.67 8.85 -2.19
C ASN A 132 -14.63 8.56 -3.29
N TYR A 133 -14.31 9.55 -4.13
CA TYR A 133 -13.28 9.42 -5.15
C TYR A 133 -11.88 9.20 -4.55
N THR A 134 -11.49 10.00 -3.55
CA THR A 134 -10.17 9.88 -2.93
C THR A 134 -10.00 8.55 -2.18
N CYS A 135 -11.07 7.98 -1.63
CA CYS A 135 -11.04 6.70 -0.91
C CYS A 135 -11.40 5.49 -1.77
N GLN A 136 -11.62 5.65 -3.08
CA GLN A 136 -12.13 4.59 -3.98
C GLN A 136 -11.28 3.31 -4.00
N ASN A 137 -9.98 3.41 -3.75
CA ASN A 137 -9.06 2.26 -3.75
C ASN A 137 -9.09 1.46 -2.43
N LEU A 138 -9.75 1.99 -1.41
CA LEU A 138 -9.85 1.41 -0.06
C LEU A 138 -11.24 0.82 0.20
N VAL A 139 -12.27 1.42 -0.40
CA VAL A 139 -13.65 0.92 -0.41
C VAL A 139 -13.74 -0.28 -1.35
N GLY A 140 -14.48 -1.33 -0.99
CA GLY A 140 -14.41 -2.65 -1.62
C GLY A 140 -14.75 -2.64 -3.12
N LYS A 141 -14.22 -3.64 -3.86
CA LYS A 141 -14.50 -3.86 -5.30
C LYS A 141 -15.95 -4.29 -5.59
N GLU A 142 -16.75 -4.55 -4.55
CA GLU A 142 -18.09 -5.17 -4.66
C GLU A 142 -19.21 -4.15 -4.88
N HIS A 143 -18.93 -2.85 -4.75
CA HIS A 143 -19.94 -1.79 -4.89
C HIS A 143 -20.07 -1.26 -6.31
N PRO A 144 -21.25 -0.70 -6.67
CA PRO A 144 -21.41 -0.07 -7.97
C PRO A 144 -20.26 0.91 -8.21
N PRO A 145 -19.64 0.88 -9.41
CA PRO A 145 -18.52 1.74 -9.71
C PRO A 145 -18.93 3.19 -9.43
N LEU A 146 -18.05 3.95 -8.78
CA LEU A 146 -18.29 5.34 -8.39
C LEU A 146 -18.91 6.18 -9.53
N ALA A 147 -18.51 5.91 -10.78
CA ALA A 147 -19.10 6.47 -12.00
C ALA A 147 -20.64 6.35 -12.08
N LYS A 148 -21.25 5.27 -11.57
CA LYS A 148 -22.70 5.08 -11.51
C LYS A 148 -23.36 6.07 -10.56
N HIS A 149 -22.74 6.38 -9.42
CA HIS A 149 -23.25 7.38 -8.48
C HIS A 149 -23.19 8.78 -9.10
N PHE A 150 -22.07 9.12 -9.75
CA PHE A 150 -21.98 10.37 -10.51
C PHE A 150 -23.04 10.47 -11.60
N ARG A 151 -23.24 9.40 -12.39
CA ARG A 151 -24.24 9.38 -13.46
C ARG A 151 -25.67 9.64 -12.95
N LYS A 152 -26.05 9.03 -11.82
CA LYS A 152 -27.37 9.25 -11.20
C LYS A 152 -27.58 10.70 -10.77
N VAL A 153 -26.56 11.31 -10.16
CA VAL A 153 -26.64 12.70 -9.69
C VAL A 153 -26.55 13.68 -10.85
N TYR A 154 -25.73 13.40 -11.87
CA TYR A 154 -25.58 14.25 -13.05
C TYR A 154 -26.91 14.63 -13.71
N SER A 155 -27.84 13.67 -13.84
CA SER A 155 -29.16 13.91 -14.43
C SER A 155 -30.10 14.76 -13.59
N LEU A 156 -29.78 15.00 -12.32
CA LEU A 156 -30.60 15.77 -11.37
C LEU A 156 -30.10 17.20 -11.17
N LEU A 157 -28.92 17.54 -11.72
CA LEU A 157 -28.29 18.83 -11.53
C LEU A 157 -28.72 19.83 -12.61
N ASP A 158 -29.00 21.06 -12.18
CA ASP A 158 -29.26 22.17 -13.09
C ASP A 158 -27.96 22.89 -13.44
N PHE A 159 -27.48 22.63 -14.66
CA PHE A 159 -26.26 23.23 -15.22
C PHE A 159 -26.49 24.61 -15.85
N GLN A 160 -27.74 24.98 -16.15
CA GLN A 160 -28.06 26.24 -16.84
C GLN A 160 -28.24 27.38 -15.84
N SER A 161 -28.89 27.11 -14.70
CA SER A 161 -29.07 28.15 -13.66
C SER A 161 -27.80 28.40 -12.85
N ASN A 162 -26.89 27.42 -12.78
CA ASN A 162 -25.71 27.46 -11.91
C ASN A 162 -24.37 27.55 -12.68
N VAL A 163 -24.36 28.22 -13.84
CA VAL A 163 -23.18 28.29 -14.73
C VAL A 163 -21.92 28.85 -14.04
N HIS A 164 -22.09 29.73 -13.06
CA HIS A 164 -21.00 30.37 -12.33
C HIS A 164 -20.65 29.69 -11.00
N ASP A 165 -21.32 28.59 -10.63
CA ASP A 165 -21.03 27.91 -9.38
C ASP A 165 -19.70 27.15 -9.46
N LYS A 166 -18.78 27.51 -8.56
CA LYS A 166 -17.42 26.95 -8.53
C LYS A 166 -17.40 25.46 -8.13
N TYR A 167 -18.33 25.00 -7.31
CA TYR A 167 -18.38 23.63 -6.81
C TYR A 167 -19.02 22.70 -7.84
N LEU A 168 -20.06 23.15 -8.54
CA LEU A 168 -20.64 22.41 -9.65
C LEU A 168 -19.62 22.22 -10.78
N LYS A 169 -18.89 23.28 -11.15
CA LYS A 169 -17.80 23.17 -12.13
C LYS A 169 -16.74 22.15 -11.69
N ARG A 170 -16.27 22.23 -10.43
CA ARG A 170 -15.29 21.27 -9.89
C ARG A 170 -15.82 19.84 -9.86
N TRP A 171 -17.11 19.66 -9.57
CA TRP A 171 -17.75 18.36 -9.57
C TRP A 171 -17.82 17.77 -11.00
N VAL A 172 -18.19 18.58 -11.99
CA VAL A 172 -18.19 18.17 -13.41
C VAL A 172 -16.77 17.87 -13.89
N ASP A 173 -15.80 18.72 -13.56
CA ASP A 173 -14.39 18.50 -13.90
C ASP A 173 -13.88 17.18 -13.30
N MET A 174 -14.22 16.88 -12.04
CA MET A 174 -13.88 15.61 -11.40
C MET A 174 -14.55 14.42 -12.10
N TYR A 175 -15.82 14.54 -12.49
CA TYR A 175 -16.53 13.46 -13.18
C TYR A 175 -15.93 13.18 -14.56
N VAL A 176 -15.70 14.23 -15.35
CA VAL A 176 -15.22 14.15 -16.74
C VAL A 176 -13.76 13.77 -16.83
N PHE A 177 -12.89 14.38 -16.03
CA PHE A 177 -11.43 14.21 -16.19
C PHE A 177 -10.81 13.17 -15.26
N ASN A 178 -11.50 12.73 -14.22
CA ASN A 178 -10.96 11.77 -13.27
C ASN A 178 -11.78 10.48 -13.23
N VAL A 179 -13.06 10.57 -12.90
CA VAL A 179 -13.90 9.38 -12.62
C VAL A 179 -14.17 8.55 -13.88
N LEU A 180 -14.57 9.18 -14.99
CA LEU A 180 -14.84 8.46 -16.24
C LEU A 180 -13.56 7.89 -16.88
N PRO A 181 -12.43 8.63 -16.95
CA PRO A 181 -11.15 8.08 -17.40
C PRO A 181 -10.63 6.93 -16.52
N ASP A 182 -10.82 6.98 -15.20
CA ASP A 182 -10.48 5.86 -14.30
C ASP A 182 -11.33 4.61 -14.57
N ALA A 183 -12.55 4.79 -15.07
CA ALA A 183 -13.43 3.71 -15.52
C ALA A 183 -13.21 3.29 -16.99
N GLU A 184 -12.20 3.83 -17.67
CA GLU A 184 -11.92 3.65 -19.11
C GLU A 184 -13.10 4.10 -20.04
N ASP A 185 -14.04 4.93 -19.56
CA ASP A 185 -15.22 5.42 -20.30
C ASP A 185 -14.99 6.82 -20.91
N PHE A 186 -14.02 6.91 -21.82
CA PHE A 186 -13.64 8.16 -22.48
C PHE A 186 -14.72 8.70 -23.43
N THR A 187 -15.51 7.81 -24.05
CA THR A 187 -16.59 8.21 -24.95
C THR A 187 -17.67 9.00 -24.22
N THR A 188 -18.08 8.54 -23.02
CA THR A 188 -19.05 9.28 -22.21
C THR A 188 -18.45 10.59 -21.70
N ALA A 189 -17.16 10.59 -21.31
CA ALA A 189 -16.49 11.80 -20.87
C ALA A 189 -16.47 12.88 -21.96
N LEU A 190 -16.16 12.49 -23.20
CA LEU A 190 -16.15 13.39 -24.34
C LEU A 190 -17.54 13.95 -24.63
N ARG A 191 -18.57 13.09 -24.68
CA ARG A 191 -19.96 13.53 -24.90
C ARG A 191 -20.39 14.55 -23.86
N ILE A 192 -20.11 14.29 -22.59
CA ILE A 192 -20.45 15.21 -21.50
C ILE A 192 -19.70 16.54 -21.64
N ALA A 193 -18.43 16.51 -22.05
CA ALA A 193 -17.64 17.72 -22.26
C ALA A 193 -18.10 18.56 -23.47
N GLU A 194 -18.77 17.94 -24.45
CA GLU A 194 -19.36 18.63 -25.59
C GLU A 194 -20.74 19.23 -25.25
N GLU A 195 -21.53 18.55 -24.43
CA GLU A 195 -22.91 18.94 -24.10
C GLU A 195 -23.01 19.89 -22.89
N ASN A 196 -22.05 19.86 -21.96
CA ASN A 196 -22.16 20.59 -20.69
C ASN A 196 -21.61 22.02 -20.79
N PRO A 197 -22.40 23.06 -20.45
CA PRO A 197 -22.01 24.46 -20.59
C PRO A 197 -20.87 24.90 -19.67
N LEU A 198 -20.53 24.11 -18.64
CA LEU A 198 -19.48 24.42 -17.67
C LEU A 198 -18.08 24.06 -18.16
N VAL A 199 -18.00 23.25 -19.21
CA VAL A 199 -16.75 22.66 -19.72
C VAL A 199 -16.35 23.34 -21.02
N ASP A 200 -15.10 23.77 -21.12
CA ASP A 200 -14.53 24.24 -22.38
C ASP A 200 -14.23 23.04 -23.27
N THR A 201 -15.09 22.80 -24.26
CA THR A 201 -15.04 21.63 -25.15
C THR A 201 -13.69 21.47 -25.85
N ALA A 202 -13.07 22.56 -26.29
CA ALA A 202 -11.79 22.51 -27.00
C ALA A 202 -10.66 22.06 -26.07
N LYS A 203 -10.60 22.62 -24.86
CA LYS A 203 -9.61 22.22 -23.84
C LYS A 203 -9.88 20.81 -23.32
N ALA A 204 -11.14 20.43 -23.19
CA ALA A 204 -11.53 19.12 -22.69
C ALA A 204 -11.12 18.00 -23.65
N LYS A 205 -11.30 18.19 -24.97
CA LYS A 205 -10.84 17.26 -26.00
C LYS A 205 -9.35 16.95 -25.88
N VAL A 206 -8.52 18.00 -25.88
CA VAL A 206 -7.06 17.87 -25.75
C VAL A 206 -6.70 17.11 -24.47
N LYS A 207 -7.29 17.50 -23.34
CA LYS A 207 -6.99 16.88 -22.04
C LYS A 207 -7.45 15.41 -21.98
N LEU A 208 -8.60 15.07 -22.55
CA LEU A 208 -9.09 13.69 -22.58
C LEU A 208 -8.23 12.81 -23.48
N ASP A 209 -7.77 13.31 -24.63
CA ASP A 209 -6.85 12.58 -25.51
C ASP A 209 -5.50 12.34 -24.82
N GLU A 210 -4.95 13.34 -24.13
CA GLU A 210 -3.73 13.20 -23.32
C GLU A 210 -3.90 12.14 -22.23
N LEU A 211 -5.02 12.17 -21.50
CA LEU A 211 -5.34 11.19 -20.46
C LEU A 211 -5.51 9.78 -21.02
N GLU A 212 -6.16 9.63 -22.18
CA GLU A 212 -6.34 8.34 -22.84
C GLU A 212 -4.98 7.74 -23.25
N GLN A 213 -4.08 8.56 -23.80
CA GLN A 213 -2.73 8.14 -24.15
C GLN A 213 -1.92 7.74 -22.92
N LEU A 214 -1.99 8.52 -21.83
CA LEU A 214 -1.32 8.19 -20.57
C LEU A 214 -1.83 6.86 -20.01
N LYS A 215 -3.15 6.64 -19.95
CA LYS A 215 -3.72 5.37 -19.48
C LYS A 215 -3.31 4.18 -20.36
N LYS A 216 -3.28 4.36 -21.69
CA LYS A 216 -2.76 3.34 -22.63
C LYS A 216 -1.29 3.01 -22.35
N GLN A 217 -0.46 4.02 -22.04
CA GLN A 217 0.95 3.81 -21.68
C GLN A 217 1.09 3.09 -20.34
N GLU A 218 0.34 3.50 -19.32
CA GLU A 218 0.33 2.85 -18.00
C GLU A 218 -0.08 1.38 -18.08
N LYS A 219 -1.13 1.08 -18.88
CA LYS A 219 -1.58 -0.29 -19.13
C LYS A 219 -0.48 -1.14 -19.77
N LYS A 220 0.20 -0.62 -20.81
CA LYS A 220 1.35 -1.30 -21.43
C LYS A 220 2.48 -1.55 -20.45
N VAL A 221 2.80 -0.58 -19.58
CA VAL A 221 3.84 -0.73 -18.55
C VAL A 221 3.44 -1.78 -17.52
N ARG A 222 2.18 -1.77 -17.07
CA ARG A 222 1.65 -2.74 -16.10
C ARG A 222 1.62 -4.16 -16.66
N GLU A 223 1.21 -4.33 -17.91
CA GLU A 223 1.23 -5.62 -18.60
C GLU A 223 2.65 -6.15 -18.79
N LYS A 224 3.61 -5.29 -19.17
CA LYS A 224 5.03 -5.67 -19.25
C LYS A 224 5.57 -6.15 -17.90
N LYS A 225 5.33 -5.38 -16.83
CA LYS A 225 5.73 -5.77 -15.47
C LYS A 225 5.09 -7.08 -15.01
N ALA A 226 3.80 -7.28 -15.32
CA ALA A 226 3.10 -8.52 -14.97
C ALA A 226 3.68 -9.73 -15.73
N LYS A 227 3.97 -9.59 -17.03
CA LYS A 227 4.62 -10.64 -17.83
C LYS A 227 6.04 -10.94 -17.35
N GLU A 228 6.82 -9.92 -17.02
CA GLU A 228 8.16 -10.09 -16.43
C GLU A 228 8.09 -10.87 -15.12
N LEU A 229 7.17 -10.49 -14.22
CA LEU A 229 7.00 -11.15 -12.93
C LEU A 229 6.56 -12.61 -13.09
N GLN A 230 5.60 -12.90 -13.98
CA GLN A 230 5.20 -14.26 -14.33
C GLN A 230 6.34 -15.07 -14.94
N SER A 231 7.17 -14.47 -15.81
CA SER A 231 8.31 -15.17 -16.41
C SER A 231 9.40 -15.48 -15.39
N MET A 232 9.60 -14.61 -14.39
CA MET A 232 10.53 -14.81 -13.28
C MET A 232 10.05 -15.91 -12.34
N GLU A 233 8.75 -15.94 -12.03
CA GLU A 233 8.13 -17.02 -11.25
C GLU A 233 8.21 -18.37 -11.97
N ALA A 234 7.92 -18.40 -13.28
CA ALA A 234 8.04 -19.62 -14.09
C ALA A 234 9.47 -20.16 -14.11
N LYS A 235 10.48 -19.30 -14.35
CA LYS A 235 11.90 -19.69 -14.30
C LYS A 235 12.31 -20.20 -12.92
N ARG A 236 11.83 -19.57 -11.85
CA ARG A 236 12.09 -20.00 -10.47
C ARG A 236 11.50 -21.40 -10.23
N LEU A 237 10.29 -21.66 -10.70
CA LEU A 237 9.60 -22.94 -10.54
C LEU A 237 10.27 -24.05 -11.35
N GLU A 238 10.73 -23.75 -12.58
CA GLU A 238 11.52 -24.67 -13.40
C GLU A 238 12.85 -25.03 -12.73
N HIS A 239 13.57 -24.04 -12.17
CA HIS A 239 14.82 -24.29 -11.46
C HIS A 239 14.60 -25.13 -10.18
N GLU A 240 13.54 -24.87 -9.43
CA GLU A 240 13.17 -25.67 -8.26
C GLU A 240 12.82 -27.13 -8.65
N ASN A 241 12.10 -27.32 -9.75
CA ASN A 241 11.77 -28.65 -10.25
C ASN A 241 13.01 -29.40 -10.77
N ALA A 242 13.92 -28.72 -11.47
CA ALA A 242 15.16 -29.29 -11.95
C ALA A 242 16.09 -29.70 -10.80
N THR A 243 16.20 -28.88 -9.75
CA THR A 243 16.98 -29.22 -8.55
C THR A 243 16.37 -30.39 -7.78
N LYS A 244 15.04 -30.45 -7.64
CA LYS A 244 14.34 -31.61 -7.06
C LYS A 244 14.57 -32.90 -7.86
N ARG A 245 14.54 -32.83 -9.20
CA ARG A 245 14.83 -34.00 -10.07
C ARG A 245 16.27 -34.48 -9.89
N LYS A 246 17.26 -33.58 -9.96
CA LYS A 246 18.66 -33.92 -9.71
C LYS A 246 18.89 -34.54 -8.33
N ALA A 247 18.25 -33.98 -7.30
CA ALA A 247 18.34 -34.54 -5.94
C ALA A 247 17.75 -35.96 -5.84
N LYS A 248 16.63 -36.23 -6.53
CA LYS A 248 16.06 -37.59 -6.63
C LYS A 248 17.01 -38.54 -7.35
N ASP A 249 17.52 -38.15 -8.52
CA ASP A 249 18.44 -38.97 -9.30
C ASP A 249 19.73 -39.30 -8.51
N GLU A 250 20.28 -38.32 -7.78
CA GLU A 250 21.43 -38.54 -6.88
C GLU A 250 21.09 -39.49 -5.72
N SER A 251 19.90 -39.37 -5.13
CA SER A 251 19.46 -40.29 -4.07
C SER A 251 19.24 -41.71 -4.58
N ASP A 252 18.71 -41.87 -5.78
CA ASP A 252 18.49 -43.16 -6.43
C ASP A 252 19.82 -43.82 -6.83
N LEU A 253 20.79 -43.03 -7.33
CA LEU A 253 22.14 -43.51 -7.61
C LEU A 253 22.86 -43.94 -6.33
N LYS A 254 22.75 -43.18 -5.23
CA LYS A 254 23.28 -43.56 -3.91
C LYS A 254 22.62 -44.84 -3.39
N PHE A 255 21.31 -45.01 -3.58
CA PHE A 255 20.60 -46.22 -3.17
C PHE A 255 21.05 -47.44 -3.99
N LYS A 256 21.20 -47.30 -5.31
CA LYS A 256 21.73 -48.36 -6.19
C LYS A 256 23.17 -48.72 -5.82
N SER A 257 24.04 -47.75 -5.56
CA SER A 257 25.43 -48.02 -5.17
C SER A 257 25.51 -48.69 -3.80
N LEU A 258 24.71 -48.27 -2.81
CA LEU A 258 24.61 -48.94 -1.52
C LEU A 258 24.11 -50.39 -1.65
N LYS A 259 23.15 -50.65 -2.54
CA LYS A 259 22.66 -51.99 -2.83
C LYS A 259 23.74 -52.86 -3.47
N GLN A 260 24.51 -52.31 -4.41
CA GLN A 260 25.67 -53.01 -5.01
C GLN A 260 26.75 -53.29 -3.98
N ILE A 261 27.09 -52.33 -3.11
CA ILE A 261 28.07 -52.52 -2.02
C ILE A 261 27.59 -53.59 -1.03
N ARG A 262 26.29 -53.65 -0.70
CA ARG A 262 25.75 -54.75 0.12
C ARG A 262 25.89 -56.10 -0.57
N GLN A 263 25.57 -56.16 -1.87
CA GLN A 263 25.64 -57.40 -2.64
C GLN A 263 27.09 -57.88 -2.85
N GLU A 264 28.04 -56.95 -3.01
CA GLU A 264 29.48 -57.25 -2.99
C GLU A 264 29.96 -57.70 -1.61
N ARG A 265 29.52 -57.04 -0.53
CA ARG A 265 29.86 -57.50 0.84
C ARG A 265 29.30 -58.88 1.16
N GLU A 266 28.08 -59.20 0.73
CA GLU A 266 27.51 -60.54 0.92
C GLU A 266 28.25 -61.59 0.08
N ARG A 267 28.72 -61.22 -1.14
CA ARG A 267 29.60 -62.09 -1.95
C ARG A 267 30.99 -62.26 -1.32
N ASP A 268 31.57 -61.20 -0.77
CA ASP A 268 32.87 -61.22 -0.11
C ASP A 268 32.80 -61.91 1.26
N GLU A 269 31.70 -61.81 2.00
CA GLU A 269 31.47 -62.59 3.23
C GLU A 269 31.28 -64.08 2.93
N ASN A 270 30.60 -64.43 1.83
CA ASN A 270 30.50 -65.82 1.39
C ASN A 270 31.85 -66.38 0.89
N LYS A 271 32.71 -65.56 0.28
CA LYS A 271 34.08 -65.97 -0.08
C LYS A 271 35.02 -66.03 1.14
N ARG A 272 34.92 -65.10 2.09
CA ARG A 272 35.72 -65.09 3.33
C ARG A 272 35.34 -66.17 4.34
N ARG A 273 34.17 -66.80 4.21
CA ARG A 273 33.81 -68.00 4.97
C ARG A 273 34.47 -69.29 4.48
N GLN A 274 35.14 -69.29 3.32
CA GLN A 274 35.90 -70.46 2.82
C GLN A 274 37.41 -70.34 3.01
N ASP A 275 37.97 -69.14 3.12
CA ASP A 275 39.40 -68.93 3.38
C ASP A 275 39.61 -67.98 4.56
N ALA A 276 39.52 -68.50 5.78
CA ALA A 276 39.86 -67.76 6.99
C ALA A 276 41.15 -68.32 7.61
N SER A 277 42.28 -67.72 7.23
CA SER A 277 43.52 -67.72 8.02
C SER A 277 43.80 -66.29 8.49
N PRO A 278 44.06 -66.05 9.78
CA PRO A 278 44.28 -64.70 10.29
C PRO A 278 45.78 -64.38 10.26
N THR A 279 46.15 -63.29 9.60
CA THR A 279 47.49 -62.72 9.77
C THR A 279 47.45 -61.19 9.74
N SER A 280 47.51 -60.63 10.95
CA SER A 280 48.22 -59.41 11.36
C SER A 280 48.96 -58.60 10.28
N ALA A 281 48.66 -57.30 10.21
CA ALA A 281 49.64 -56.30 9.80
C ALA A 281 49.40 -54.97 10.52
N SER A 282 50.30 -54.67 11.46
CA SER A 282 50.49 -53.39 12.10
C SER A 282 50.87 -52.32 11.07
N HIS A 283 50.03 -51.31 10.87
CA HIS A 283 50.39 -50.14 10.08
C HIS A 283 51.25 -49.17 10.92
N SER A 284 52.57 -49.32 10.83
CA SER A 284 53.50 -48.25 11.18
C SER A 284 53.39 -47.14 10.13
N PHE A 285 53.05 -45.93 10.58
CA PHE A 285 53.02 -44.72 9.75
C PHE A 285 54.43 -44.39 9.25
N THR A 286 54.72 -44.67 7.97
CA THR A 286 55.94 -44.23 7.31
C THR A 286 55.74 -42.89 6.60
N PHE A 287 56.78 -42.05 6.63
CA PHE A 287 56.80 -40.69 6.07
C PHE A 287 56.42 -40.65 4.58
N ASP A 288 56.67 -41.73 3.85
CA ASP A 288 56.31 -41.88 2.44
C ASP A 288 54.80 -41.95 2.18
N GLN A 289 54.00 -42.48 3.13
CA GLN A 289 52.54 -42.42 3.03
C GLN A 289 52.00 -41.00 3.24
N LEU A 290 52.68 -40.20 4.06
CA LEU A 290 52.34 -38.80 4.28
C LEU A 290 52.65 -37.97 3.03
N LYS A 291 53.80 -38.23 2.40
CA LYS A 291 54.21 -37.60 1.13
C LYS A 291 53.24 -37.94 0.00
N ALA A 292 52.86 -39.21 -0.15
CA ALA A 292 51.89 -39.62 -1.16
C ALA A 292 50.50 -39.02 -0.93
N ARG A 293 50.06 -38.86 0.33
CA ARG A 293 48.80 -38.17 0.66
C ARG A 293 48.88 -36.67 0.42
N LEU A 294 50.00 -36.02 0.72
CA LEU A 294 50.22 -34.60 0.43
C LEU A 294 50.24 -34.33 -1.08
N GLU A 295 50.93 -35.16 -1.85
CA GLU A 295 50.99 -35.04 -3.30
C GLU A 295 49.61 -35.27 -3.94
N TYR A 296 48.84 -36.22 -3.40
CA TYR A 296 47.44 -36.43 -3.79
C TYR A 296 46.55 -35.23 -3.44
N LEU A 297 46.69 -34.64 -2.24
CA LEU A 297 45.92 -33.46 -1.83
C LEU A 297 46.29 -32.22 -2.64
N ILE A 298 47.58 -32.04 -2.97
CA ILE A 298 48.05 -30.95 -3.82
C ILE A 298 47.49 -31.12 -5.24
N ASN A 299 47.56 -32.31 -5.83
CA ASN A 299 46.99 -32.57 -7.15
C ASN A 299 45.46 -32.52 -7.18
N ALA A 300 44.78 -32.93 -6.11
CA ALA A 300 43.34 -32.78 -5.98
C ALA A 300 42.94 -31.30 -5.85
N SER A 301 43.67 -30.52 -5.04
CA SER A 301 43.44 -29.08 -4.91
C SER A 301 43.75 -28.32 -6.20
N SER A 302 44.79 -28.70 -6.95
CA SER A 302 45.13 -28.04 -8.22
C SER A 302 44.05 -28.29 -9.29
N LYS A 303 43.49 -29.50 -9.35
CA LYS A 303 42.35 -29.81 -10.24
C LYS A 303 41.07 -29.06 -9.85
N ILE A 304 40.82 -28.88 -8.55
CA ILE A 304 39.66 -28.10 -8.06
C ILE A 304 39.84 -26.61 -8.35
N VAL A 305 41.05 -26.07 -8.17
CA VAL A 305 41.39 -24.67 -8.46
C VAL A 305 41.36 -24.40 -9.96
N GLN A 306 41.84 -25.31 -10.81
CA GLN A 306 41.73 -25.14 -12.27
C GLN A 306 40.28 -25.17 -12.75
N LYS A 307 39.47 -26.13 -12.28
CA LYS A 307 38.07 -26.29 -12.71
C LYS A 307 37.15 -25.18 -12.20
N ASN A 308 37.47 -24.59 -11.04
CA ASN A 308 36.69 -23.49 -10.44
C ASN A 308 37.42 -22.14 -10.51
N SER A 309 38.50 -22.02 -11.29
CA SER A 309 39.27 -20.78 -11.44
C SER A 309 38.41 -19.55 -11.78
N PRO A 310 37.39 -19.60 -12.65
CA PRO A 310 36.53 -18.44 -12.87
C PRO A 310 35.66 -18.09 -11.66
N VAL A 311 35.19 -19.08 -10.89
CA VAL A 311 34.37 -18.84 -9.68
C VAL A 311 35.20 -18.22 -8.57
N ILE A 312 36.43 -18.70 -8.38
CA ILE A 312 37.38 -18.15 -7.40
C ILE A 312 37.78 -16.73 -7.80
N LEU A 313 38.02 -16.48 -9.08
CA LEU A 313 38.36 -15.14 -9.58
C LEU A 313 37.18 -14.16 -9.42
N ILE A 314 35.94 -14.60 -9.69
CA ILE A 314 34.74 -13.81 -9.41
C ILE A 314 34.61 -13.53 -7.90
N ALA A 315 34.83 -14.51 -7.03
CA ALA A 315 34.77 -14.32 -5.58
C ALA A 315 35.83 -13.31 -5.10
N ILE A 316 37.05 -13.38 -5.63
CA ILE A 316 38.14 -12.43 -5.31
C ILE A 316 37.77 -11.02 -5.77
N VAL A 317 37.26 -10.86 -7.00
CA VAL A 317 36.79 -9.57 -7.52
C VAL A 317 35.64 -9.03 -6.68
N LEU A 318 34.70 -9.88 -6.24
CA LEU A 318 33.60 -9.48 -5.36
C LEU A 318 34.11 -9.01 -4.01
N THR A 319 35.06 -9.72 -3.39
CA THR A 319 35.69 -9.26 -2.15
C THR A 319 36.45 -7.95 -2.35
N PHE A 320 37.08 -7.74 -3.50
CA PHE A 320 37.78 -6.49 -3.81
C PHE A 320 36.82 -5.31 -4.01
N ILE A 321 35.67 -5.55 -4.67
CA ILE A 321 34.61 -4.55 -4.81
C ILE A 321 33.99 -4.23 -3.46
N VAL A 322 33.68 -5.24 -2.65
CA VAL A 322 33.11 -5.06 -1.30
C VAL A 322 34.08 -4.28 -0.41
N THR A 323 35.36 -4.66 -0.36
CA THR A 323 36.37 -3.94 0.43
C THR A 323 36.58 -2.51 -0.05
N ARG A 324 36.60 -2.27 -1.37
CA ARG A 324 36.66 -0.92 -1.94
C ARG A 324 35.42 -0.10 -1.54
N PHE A 325 34.23 -0.66 -1.67
CA PHE A 325 32.97 0.01 -1.33
C PHE A 325 32.87 0.35 0.17
N LEU A 326 33.33 -0.56 1.03
CA LEU A 326 33.40 -0.35 2.48
C LEU A 326 34.39 0.74 2.86
N ARG A 327 35.55 0.81 2.18
CA ARG A 327 36.57 1.84 2.41
C ARG A 327 36.11 3.22 1.93
N THR A 328 35.35 3.30 0.83
CA THR A 328 34.84 4.57 0.30
C THR A 328 33.69 5.16 1.14
N ARG A 329 32.88 4.34 1.81
CA ARG A 329 31.74 4.83 2.62
C ARG A 329 32.01 4.97 4.13
N ARG A 330 33.23 4.73 4.63
CA ARG A 330 33.56 4.74 6.10
C ARG A 330 32.48 4.07 6.95
N ILE A 331 31.96 2.92 6.51
CA ILE A 331 30.93 2.20 7.25
C ILE A 331 31.64 1.34 8.31
N ASN A 332 31.42 1.66 9.58
CA ASN A 332 31.87 0.86 10.72
C ASN A 332 31.07 -0.45 10.79
N LEU A 333 31.43 -1.43 9.94
CA LEU A 333 30.83 -2.78 9.95
C LEU A 333 30.88 -3.45 11.31
N ARG A 334 31.90 -3.13 12.11
CA ARG A 334 32.07 -3.67 13.47
C ARG A 334 30.89 -3.31 14.37
N GLU A 335 30.37 -2.09 14.28
CA GLU A 335 29.21 -1.65 15.05
C GLU A 335 27.93 -2.36 14.58
N LYS A 336 27.71 -2.46 13.26
CA LYS A 336 26.53 -3.15 12.72
C LYS A 336 26.50 -4.64 13.03
N ILE A 337 27.65 -5.33 13.01
CA ILE A 337 27.72 -6.75 13.38
C ILE A 337 27.43 -6.91 14.88
N LEU A 338 27.96 -6.02 15.72
CA LEU A 338 27.70 -6.04 17.17
C LEU A 338 26.23 -5.76 17.48
N GLU A 339 25.59 -4.85 16.75
CA GLU A 339 24.17 -4.53 16.85
C GLU A 339 23.27 -5.69 16.37
N THR A 340 23.68 -6.39 15.31
CA THR A 340 22.96 -7.57 14.79
C THR A 340 23.07 -8.75 15.77
N LEU A 341 24.25 -8.95 16.38
CA LEU A 341 24.41 -9.93 17.46
C LEU A 341 23.58 -9.54 18.68
N ARG A 342 23.54 -8.26 19.06
CA ARG A 342 22.71 -7.79 20.19
C ARG A 342 21.23 -8.01 19.96
N MET A 343 20.73 -7.80 18.73
CA MET A 343 19.35 -8.10 18.37
C MET A 343 19.07 -9.62 18.35
N ALA A 344 19.99 -10.43 17.83
CA ALA A 344 19.84 -11.88 17.83
C ALA A 344 19.80 -12.47 19.25
N PHE A 345 20.63 -11.96 20.17
CA PHE A 345 20.62 -12.37 21.58
C PHE A 345 19.43 -11.81 22.38
N LYS A 346 18.82 -10.70 21.94
CA LYS A 346 17.60 -10.17 22.56
C LYS A 346 16.37 -11.02 22.24
N VAL A 347 16.38 -11.76 21.14
CA VAL A 347 15.32 -12.70 20.75
C VAL A 347 15.44 -14.04 21.48
N THR A 348 16.61 -14.41 22.01
CA THR A 348 16.81 -15.67 22.73
C THR A 348 16.39 -15.63 24.21
N TYR A 349 16.01 -14.46 24.73
CA TYR A 349 15.62 -14.26 26.14
C TYR A 349 14.15 -13.86 26.35
N LEU A 350 13.32 -14.01 25.30
CA LEU A 350 11.87 -14.10 25.36
C LEU A 350 11.48 -15.50 24.92
#